data_AF-A0A6P2CLN7-F1
#
_entry.id   AF-A0A6P2CLN7-F1
#
_cell.length_a   1.000
_cell.length_b   1.000
_cell.length_c   1.000
_cell.angle_alpha   90.00
_cell.angle_beta   90.00
_cell.angle_gamma   90.00
#
_symmetry.space_group_name_H-M   'P 1'
#
loop_
_entity.id
_entity.type
_entity.pdbx_description
1 polymer ?
#
loop_
_entity_poly.entity_id
_entity_poly.type
_entity_poly.pdbx_seq_one_letter_code
_entity_poly.pdbx_strand_id
1 'polypeptide(L)' 'MAFNKKIADIIRKKVERGETGFCLSQFNQVDVANTANTLAEELNLVHTDIYPEVNAVVSVR' A
#
# COMPACT_ATOMS: atom_id res chain seq x y z
N MET A 1 4.10 -11.59 11.40
CA MET A 1 3.40 -11.05 10.21
C MET A 1 4.45 -10.75 9.14
N ALA A 2 4.27 -11.21 7.91
CA ALA A 2 5.32 -11.16 6.88
C ALA A 2 5.20 -9.90 6.00
N PHE A 3 6.22 -9.06 6.05
CA PHE A 3 6.44 -7.97 5.08
C PHE A 3 6.68 -8.57 3.69
N ASN A 4 5.92 -8.12 2.68
CA ASN A 4 6.05 -8.64 1.32
C ASN A 4 6.78 -7.64 0.41
N LYS A 5 8.04 -7.93 0.09
CA LYS A 5 8.89 -7.10 -0.78
C LYS A 5 8.25 -6.79 -2.14
N LYS A 6 7.50 -7.73 -2.73
CA LYS A 6 6.85 -7.49 -4.03
C LYS A 6 5.73 -6.47 -3.95
N ILE A 7 4.92 -6.55 -2.88
CA ILE A 7 3.87 -5.57 -2.60
C ILE A 7 4.50 -4.19 -2.38
N ALA A 8 5.62 -4.15 -1.65
CA ALA A 8 6.32 -2.92 -1.35
C ALA A 8 6.86 -2.22 -2.60
N ASP A 9 7.49 -2.95 -3.52
CA ASP A 9 7.99 -2.38 -4.78
C ASP A 9 6.85 -1.81 -5.65
N ILE A 10 5.69 -2.46 -5.65
CA ILE A 10 4.53 -1.99 -6.41
C ILE A 10 3.95 -0.72 -5.79
N ILE A 11 3.79 -0.68 -4.45
CA ILE A 11 3.35 0.50 -3.71
C ILE A 11 4.31 1.67 -3.98
N ARG A 12 5.61 1.47 -3.83
CA ARG A 12 6.64 2.50 -4.07
C ARG A 12 6.56 3.05 -5.49
N LYS A 13 6.53 2.19 -6.51
CA LYS A 13 6.43 2.62 -7.91
C LYS A 13 5.17 3.45 -8.20
N LYS A 14 4.04 3.09 -7.59
CA LYS A 14 2.78 3.82 -7.79
C LYS A 14 2.81 5.17 -7.08
N VAL A 15 3.33 5.22 -5.86
CA VAL A 15 3.55 6.48 -5.12
C VAL A 15 4.54 7.39 -5.84
N GLU A 16 5.64 6.86 -6.38
CA GLU A 16 6.62 7.61 -7.19
C GLU A 16 6.01 8.20 -8.47
N ARG A 17 5.01 7.52 -9.05
CA ARG A 17 4.24 8.02 -10.19
C ARG A 17 3.20 9.07 -9.82
N GLY A 18 3.02 9.34 -8.53
CA GLY A 18 1.99 10.26 -8.02
C GLY A 18 0.59 9.64 -7.97
N GLU A 19 0.46 8.30 -8.06
CA GLU A 19 -0.83 7.64 -7.86
C GLU A 19 -1.20 7.67 -6.38
N THR A 20 -2.32 8.31 -6.06
CA THR A 20 -2.84 8.46 -4.69
C THR A 20 -3.82 7.36 -4.29
N GLY A 21 -4.26 6.51 -5.22
CA GLY A 21 -5.15 5.40 -4.93
C GLY A 21 -4.98 4.26 -5.91
N PHE A 22 -4.75 3.05 -5.40
CA PHE A 22 -4.58 1.88 -6.25
C PHE A 22 -5.03 0.58 -5.57
N CYS A 23 -5.54 -0.33 -6.40
CA CYS A 23 -5.99 -1.65 -5.98
C CYS A 23 -4.90 -2.70 -6.23
N LEU A 24 -4.67 -3.56 -5.24
CA LEU A 24 -3.76 -4.70 -5.30
C LEU A 24 -4.52 -6.03 -5.16
N SER A 25 -5.57 -6.20 -5.97
CA SER A 25 -6.48 -7.36 -5.95
C SER A 25 -5.80 -8.72 -6.13
N GLN A 26 -4.62 -8.75 -6.75
CA GLN A 26 -3.80 -9.95 -6.94
C GLN A 26 -3.07 -10.44 -5.68
N PHE A 27 -3.09 -9.68 -4.58
CA PHE A 27 -2.44 -10.01 -3.31
C PHE A 27 -3.46 -10.21 -2.19
N ASN A 28 -3.02 -10.90 -1.13
CA ASN A 28 -3.83 -11.04 0.08
C ASN A 28 -3.98 -9.69 0.78
N GLN A 29 -5.22 -9.37 1.19
CA GLN A 29 -5.59 -8.15 1.91
C GLN A 29 -4.70 -7.88 3.13
N VAL A 30 -4.36 -8.93 3.90
CA VAL A 30 -3.57 -8.81 5.13
C VAL A 30 -2.11 -8.46 4.81
N ASP A 31 -1.57 -9.03 3.74
CA ASP A 31 -0.20 -8.74 3.30
C ASP A 31 -0.10 -7.32 2.74
N VAL A 32 -1.12 -6.88 1.99
CA VAL A 32 -1.22 -5.52 1.47
C VAL A 32 -1.31 -4.51 2.60
N ALA A 33 -2.20 -4.73 3.57
CA ALA A 33 -2.39 -3.86 4.73
C ALA A 33 -1.11 -3.72 5.56
N ASN A 34 -0.49 -4.85 5.92
CA ASN A 34 0.74 -4.83 6.71
C ASN A 34 1.88 -4.13 5.97
N THR A 35 2.03 -4.41 4.67
CA THR A 35 3.10 -3.80 3.86
C THR A 35 2.87 -2.31 3.64
N ALA A 36 1.62 -1.89 3.39
CA ALA A 36 1.24 -0.50 3.24
C ALA A 36 1.46 0.30 4.53
N ASN A 37 1.10 -0.25 5.69
CA ASN A 37 1.35 0.39 6.98
C ASN A 37 2.85 0.56 7.26
N THR A 38 3.67 -0.48 7.03
CA THR A 38 5.13 -0.35 7.16
C THR A 38 5.70 0.71 6.22
N LEU A 39 5.20 0.78 4.99
CA LEU A 39 5.65 1.79 4.02
C LEU A 39 5.14 3.19 4.33
N ALA A 40 3.97 3.34 4.94
CA ALA A 40 3.45 4.63 5.35
C ALA A 40 4.39 5.29 6.37
N GLU A 41 4.90 4.51 7.32
CA GLU A 41 5.94 4.96 8.27
C GLU A 41 7.26 5.29 7.57
N GLU A 42 7.74 4.45 6.65
CA GLU A 42 9.00 4.69 5.92
C GLU A 42 8.94 5.89 4.95
N LEU A 43 7.80 6.08 4.28
CA LEU A 43 7.59 7.09 3.24
C LEU A 43 6.96 8.37 3.77
N ASN A 44 6.68 8.45 5.08
CA ASN A 44 6.03 9.58 5.75
C ASN A 44 4.68 9.97 5.08
N LEU A 45 3.88 8.95 4.71
CA LEU A 45 2.58 9.15 4.06
C LEU A 45 1.56 9.59 5.11
N VAL A 46 0.86 10.69 4.86
CA VAL A 46 -0.01 11.38 5.84
C VAL A 46 -1.25 10.56 6.18
N HIS A 47 -1.80 9.84 5.20
CA HIS A 47 -2.96 8.99 5.40
C HIS A 47 -2.91 7.77 4.48
N THR A 48 -3.13 6.59 5.05
CA THR A 48 -3.25 5.33 4.31
C THR A 48 -4.60 4.70 4.61
N ASP A 49 -5.58 4.84 3.71
CA ASP A 49 -6.85 4.12 3.83
C ASP A 49 -6.73 2.78 3.12
N ILE A 50 -6.97 1.71 3.87
CA ILE A 50 -7.01 0.34 3.34
C ILE A 50 -8.47 -0.07 3.28
N TYR A 51 -8.99 -0.29 2.07
CA TYR A 51 -10.34 -0.82 1.85
C TYR A 51 -10.23 -2.34 1.66
N PRO A 52 -10.52 -3.16 2.68
CA PRO A 52 -10.26 -4.60 2.64
C PRO A 52 -11.15 -5.32 1.61
N GLU A 53 -12.37 -4.81 1.45
CA GLU A 53 -13.38 -5.29 0.53
C GLU A 53 -13.02 -5.14 -0.95
N VAL A 54 -12.05 -4.27 -1.27
CA VAL A 54 -11.56 -4.08 -2.65
C VAL A 54 -10.03 -4.13 -2.75
N ASN A 55 -9.30 -4.48 -1.70
CA ASN A 55 -7.82 -4.43 -1.65
C ASN A 55 -7.24 -3.10 -2.17
N ALA A 56 -7.88 -1.97 -1.86
CA ALA A 56 -7.39 -0.65 -2.27
C ALA A 56 -6.57 0.00 -1.17
N VAL A 57 -5.44 0.60 -1.56
CA VAL A 57 -4.59 1.44 -0.72
C VAL A 57 -4.68 2.86 -1.28
N VAL A 58 -5.19 3.78 -0.47
CA VAL A 58 -5.20 5.22 -0.79
C VAL A 58 -4.10 5.87 0.01
N SER A 59 -3.12 6.44 -0.68
CA SER A 59 -2.02 7.19 -0.10
C SER A 59 -2.20 8.67 -0.42
N VAL A 60 -2.41 9.47 0.62
CA VAL A 60 -2.47 10.92 0.50
C VAL A 60 -1.14 11.49 0.99
N ARG A 61 -0.45 12.23 0.10
CA ARG A 61 0.74 13.03 0.43
C ARG A 61 0.32 14.38 1.01
#